data_AF-A0A383EL90-F1
#
_entry.id   AF-A0A383EL90-F1
#
_cell.length_a   1.000
_cell.length_b   1.000
_cell.length_c   1.000
_cell.angle_alpha   90.00
_cell.angle_beta   90.00
_cell.angle_gamma   90.00
#
_symmetry.space_group_name_H-M   'P 1'
#
loop_
_entity.id
_entity.type
_entity.pdbx_description
1 polymer ?
#
loop_
_entity_poly.entity_id
_entity_poly.type
_entity_poly.pdbx_seq_one_letter_code
_entity_poly.pdbx_strand_id
1 'polypeptide(L)'
;MPTKKQKPPKVARKLALALAKAGAKGQVKKLAAMLKAIESAGDAGKPGTWEYYAHRFRLWLAGGMAGETPFSIFRAGGNKKLPFFTFSSLPGFDCPGKGDCLFWCYSFKAWRYPAAFFRQLQNSMLLRSKHGRQIVLKAWREIPANRTVRLYVDGDFYSASALRYWMKACRERNDLRVYGYSKSWELFLQL
;
A
#
# COMPACT_ATOMS: atom_id res chain seq x y z
N MET A 1 -22.23 -10.88 -26.13
CA MET A 1 -20.78 -10.88 -26.43
C MET A 1 -20.00 -10.34 -25.23
N PRO A 2 -19.16 -11.14 -24.55
CA PRO A 2 -18.30 -10.61 -23.49
C PRO A 2 -17.26 -9.67 -24.10
N THR A 3 -17.36 -8.38 -23.78
CA THR A 3 -16.39 -7.37 -24.18
C THR A 3 -15.01 -7.78 -23.68
N LYS A 4 -14.06 -8.00 -24.61
CA LYS A 4 -12.64 -8.22 -24.26
C LYS A 4 -12.22 -7.01 -23.42
N LYS A 5 -12.04 -7.21 -22.10
CA LYS A 5 -11.51 -6.18 -21.20
C LYS A 5 -10.22 -5.66 -21.79
N GLN A 6 -10.24 -4.43 -22.30
CA GLN A 6 -9.05 -3.72 -22.77
C GLN A 6 -8.03 -3.77 -21.63
N LYS A 7 -6.86 -4.37 -21.89
CA LYS A 7 -5.77 -4.37 -20.92
C LYS A 7 -5.40 -2.90 -20.68
N PRO A 8 -5.42 -2.39 -19.42
CA PRO A 8 -5.06 -1.01 -19.16
C PRO A 8 -3.63 -0.77 -19.66
N PRO A 9 -3.33 0.46 -20.15
CA PRO A 9 -1.99 0.81 -20.60
C PRO A 9 -0.97 0.45 -19.51
N LYS A 10 0.04 -0.34 -19.88
CA LYS A 10 1.07 -0.81 -18.95
C LYS A 10 1.95 0.39 -18.58
N VAL A 11 1.76 0.97 -17.40
CA VAL A 11 2.83 1.77 -16.80
C VAL A 11 4.08 0.89 -16.74
N ALA A 12 5.16 1.38 -17.34
CA ALA A 12 6.43 0.68 -17.35
C ALA A 12 6.90 0.45 -15.90
N ARG A 13 7.45 -0.74 -15.62
CA ARG A 13 7.98 -1.10 -14.30
C ARG A 13 8.91 -0.01 -13.72
N LYS A 14 9.71 0.63 -14.60
CA LYS A 14 10.61 1.74 -14.25
C LYS A 14 9.86 2.93 -13.62
N LEU A 15 8.70 3.30 -14.16
CA LEU A 15 7.88 4.39 -13.64
C LEU A 15 7.21 4.03 -12.31
N ALA A 16 6.67 2.81 -12.17
CA ALA A 16 6.15 2.33 -10.89
C ALA A 16 7.21 2.33 -9.78
N LEU A 17 8.44 1.91 -10.10
CA LEU A 17 9.58 1.98 -9.18
C LEU A 17 9.94 3.43 -8.81
N ALA A 18 9.89 4.36 -9.77
CA ALA A 18 10.16 5.77 -9.52
C ALA A 18 9.11 6.39 -8.58
N LEU A 19 7.82 6.13 -8.81
CA LEU A 19 6.71 6.51 -7.93
C LEU A 19 6.89 5.95 -6.52
N ALA A 20 7.14 4.65 -6.41
CA ALA A 20 7.36 3.98 -5.13
C ALA A 20 8.55 4.59 -4.37
N LYS A 21 9.67 4.85 -5.05
CA LYS A 21 10.85 5.51 -4.46
C LYS A 21 10.53 6.91 -3.95
N ALA A 22 9.80 7.71 -4.73
CA ALA A 22 9.43 9.07 -4.34
C ALA A 22 8.51 9.07 -3.11
N GLY A 23 7.47 8.21 -3.10
CA GLY A 23 6.57 8.08 -1.95
C GLY A 23 7.27 7.56 -0.70
N ALA A 24 8.10 6.52 -0.84
CA ALA A 24 8.86 5.95 0.27
C ALA A 24 9.85 6.94 0.90
N LYS A 25 10.34 7.92 0.13
CA LYS A 25 11.22 9.00 0.61
C LYS A 25 10.46 10.27 1.04
N GLY A 26 9.13 10.27 1.02
CA GLY A 26 8.34 11.46 1.37
C GLY A 26 8.49 12.64 0.39
N GLN A 27 8.93 12.38 -0.86
CA GLN A 27 9.16 13.43 -1.87
C GLN A 27 7.83 13.85 -2.53
N VAL A 28 6.92 14.46 -1.75
CA VAL A 28 5.53 14.73 -2.17
C VAL A 28 5.45 15.58 -3.45
N LYS A 29 6.23 16.66 -3.55
CA LYS A 29 6.25 17.52 -4.75
C LYS A 29 6.64 16.75 -6.02
N LYS A 30 7.70 15.93 -5.92
CA LYS A 30 8.18 15.09 -7.03
C LYS A 30 7.14 14.03 -7.39
N LEU A 31 6.55 13.39 -6.40
CA LEU A 31 5.50 12.39 -6.60
C LEU A 31 4.30 13.01 -7.32
N ALA A 32 3.82 14.17 -6.88
CA ALA A 32 2.70 14.87 -7.50
C ALA A 32 2.97 15.24 -8.97
N ALA A 33 4.18 15.69 -9.31
CA ALA A 33 4.57 15.97 -10.69
C ALA A 33 4.53 14.71 -11.57
N MET A 34 5.05 13.58 -11.08
CA MET A 34 5.01 12.31 -11.82
C MET A 34 3.58 11.78 -11.98
N LEU A 35 2.72 11.95 -10.98
CA LEU A 35 1.30 11.57 -11.07
C LEU A 35 0.56 12.41 -12.09
N LYS A 36 0.82 13.72 -12.14
CA LYS A 36 0.26 14.62 -13.17
C LYS A 36 0.67 14.19 -14.58
N ALA A 37 1.93 13.80 -14.78
CA ALA A 37 2.39 13.31 -16.07
C ALA A 37 1.68 12.00 -16.50
N ILE A 38 1.38 11.10 -15.55
CA ILE A 38 0.60 9.89 -15.83
C ILE A 38 -0.84 10.24 -16.17
N GLU A 39 -1.49 11.09 -15.38
CA GLU A 39 -2.84 11.58 -15.62
C GLU A 39 -3.00 12.20 -17.02
N SER A 40 -2.02 12.99 -17.48
CA SER A 40 -2.04 13.60 -18.80
C SER A 40 -1.72 12.66 -19.97
N ALA A 41 -1.32 11.41 -19.70
CA ALA A 41 -0.96 10.44 -20.75
C ALA A 41 -2.17 9.69 -21.33
N GLY A 42 -3.37 9.85 -20.76
CA GLY A 42 -4.58 9.17 -21.21
C GLY A 42 -5.84 9.68 -20.52
N ASP A 43 -6.88 8.85 -20.49
CA ASP A 43 -8.19 9.21 -19.93
C ASP A 43 -8.27 8.96 -18.42
N ALA A 44 -8.18 10.04 -17.64
CA ALA A 44 -8.32 10.02 -16.19
C ALA A 44 -9.77 9.74 -15.71
N GLY A 45 -10.77 9.83 -16.58
CA GLY A 45 -12.16 9.48 -16.30
C GLY A 45 -12.43 7.98 -16.37
N LYS A 46 -11.61 7.21 -17.10
CA LYS A 46 -11.82 5.77 -17.32
C LYS A 46 -11.46 4.93 -16.08
N PRO A 47 -12.44 4.34 -15.36
CA PRO A 47 -12.14 3.64 -14.12
C PRO A 47 -11.22 2.43 -14.31
N GLY A 48 -10.34 2.19 -13.34
CA GLY A 48 -9.46 1.03 -13.32
C GLY A 48 -8.13 1.18 -14.07
N THR A 49 -7.86 2.34 -14.66
CA THR A 49 -6.62 2.68 -15.38
C THR A 49 -5.58 3.33 -14.47
N TRP A 50 -4.34 3.45 -14.95
CA TRP A 50 -3.28 4.14 -14.19
C TRP A 50 -3.55 5.63 -14.07
N GLU A 51 -4.06 6.23 -15.13
CA GLU A 51 -4.46 7.62 -15.28
C GLU A 51 -5.54 7.98 -14.24
N TYR A 52 -6.60 7.18 -14.17
CA TYR A 52 -7.69 7.35 -13.20
C TYR A 52 -7.20 7.31 -11.76
N TYR A 53 -6.38 6.32 -11.41
CA TYR A 53 -5.88 6.23 -10.03
C TYR A 53 -4.78 7.25 -9.72
N ALA A 54 -3.98 7.66 -10.71
CA ALA A 54 -3.00 8.73 -10.54
C ALA A 54 -3.70 10.06 -10.24
N HIS A 55 -4.79 10.38 -10.96
CA HIS A 55 -5.63 11.54 -10.70
C HIS A 55 -6.18 11.53 -9.27
N ARG A 56 -6.86 10.43 -8.87
CA ARG A 56 -7.41 10.30 -7.51
C ARG A 56 -6.34 10.42 -6.42
N PHE A 57 -5.18 9.78 -6.63
CA PHE A 57 -4.08 9.86 -5.68
C PHE A 57 -3.49 11.28 -5.61
N ARG A 58 -3.35 11.96 -6.74
CA ARG A 58 -2.84 13.34 -6.79
C ARG A 58 -3.76 14.32 -6.08
N LEU A 59 -5.08 14.20 -6.26
CA LEU A 59 -6.05 15.03 -5.53
C LEU A 59 -5.94 14.82 -4.02
N TRP A 60 -5.83 13.57 -3.57
CA TRP A 60 -5.62 13.26 -2.16
C TRP A 60 -4.30 13.82 -1.61
N LEU A 61 -3.21 13.75 -2.38
CA LEU A 61 -1.94 14.38 -1.99
C LEU A 61 -2.04 15.92 -1.92
N ALA A 62 -2.77 16.54 -2.86
CA ALA A 62 -2.98 17.99 -2.89
C ALA A 62 -3.77 18.48 -1.67
N GLY A 63 -4.72 17.65 -1.18
CA GLY A 63 -5.41 17.87 0.10
C GLY A 63 -4.56 17.57 1.34
N GLY A 64 -3.23 17.44 1.21
CA GLY A 64 -2.34 17.17 2.35
C GLY A 64 -2.52 15.78 2.95
N MET A 65 -3.07 14.83 2.20
CA MET A 65 -3.51 13.52 2.71
C MET A 65 -4.59 13.61 3.80
N ALA A 66 -5.28 14.75 3.90
CA ALA A 66 -6.45 14.93 4.74
C ALA A 66 -7.71 14.37 4.04
N GLY A 67 -8.68 13.91 4.81
CA GLY A 67 -9.94 13.35 4.30
C GLY A 67 -9.93 11.85 4.04
N GLU A 68 -10.89 11.37 3.26
CA GLU A 68 -11.06 9.96 2.94
C GLU A 68 -9.92 9.46 2.05
N THR A 69 -9.37 8.28 2.39
CA THR A 69 -8.31 7.67 1.59
C THR A 69 -8.84 7.17 0.25
N PRO A 70 -8.14 7.42 -0.88
CA PRO A 70 -8.62 6.99 -2.20
C PRO A 70 -8.67 5.46 -2.37
N PHE A 71 -7.95 4.71 -1.54
CA PHE A 71 -7.94 3.25 -1.51
C PHE A 71 -8.22 2.74 -0.10
N SER A 72 -8.90 1.61 0.02
CA SER A 72 -9.08 0.95 1.31
C SER A 72 -7.73 0.59 1.93
N ILE A 73 -7.54 0.93 3.21
CA ILE A 73 -6.31 0.64 3.95
C ILE A 73 -6.17 -0.86 4.19
N PHE A 74 -7.25 -1.47 4.67
CA PHE A 74 -7.41 -2.91 4.79
C PHE A 74 -8.38 -3.41 3.73
N ARG A 75 -7.99 -4.43 2.97
CA ARG A 75 -8.86 -5.03 1.97
C ARG A 75 -9.47 -6.33 2.51
N ALA A 76 -10.78 -6.34 2.67
CA ALA A 76 -11.56 -7.56 2.85
C ALA A 76 -11.67 -8.34 1.52
N GLY A 77 -11.69 -9.67 1.57
CA GLY A 77 -11.95 -10.51 0.40
C GLY A 77 -10.87 -10.44 -0.70
N GLY A 78 -9.64 -10.03 -0.35
CA GLY A 78 -8.51 -10.01 -1.30
C GLY A 78 -8.09 -11.41 -1.78
N ASN A 79 -8.46 -12.45 -1.02
CA ASN A 79 -8.27 -13.86 -1.36
C ASN A 79 -9.63 -14.58 -1.30
N LYS A 80 -10.10 -15.12 -2.42
CA LYS A 80 -11.35 -15.89 -2.48
C LYS A 80 -11.29 -17.18 -1.64
N LYS A 81 -10.09 -17.74 -1.44
CA LYS A 81 -9.88 -19.00 -0.71
C LYS A 81 -9.83 -18.80 0.81
N LEU A 82 -9.53 -17.59 1.29
CA LEU A 82 -9.33 -17.32 2.72
C LEU A 82 -9.87 -15.91 3.05
N PRO A 83 -10.95 -15.79 3.86
CA PRO A 83 -11.67 -14.54 4.08
C PRO A 83 -10.99 -13.65 5.13
N PHE A 84 -9.69 -13.41 5.00
CA PHE A 84 -8.95 -12.50 5.88
C PHE A 84 -8.95 -11.06 5.36
N PHE A 85 -8.83 -10.11 6.28
CA PHE A 85 -8.47 -8.72 5.98
C PHE A 85 -6.98 -8.67 5.66
N THR A 86 -6.59 -7.81 4.73
CA THR A 86 -5.20 -7.70 4.27
C THR A 86 -4.69 -6.28 4.36
N PHE A 87 -3.49 -6.14 4.91
CA PHE A 87 -2.71 -4.91 4.83
C PHE A 87 -1.51 -5.12 3.91
N SER A 88 -1.18 -4.12 3.12
CA SER A 88 -0.02 -4.14 2.21
C SER A 88 0.64 -2.76 2.21
N SER A 89 1.97 -2.73 2.12
CA SER A 89 2.76 -1.52 1.90
C SER A 89 3.70 -1.71 0.70
N LEU A 90 4.66 -0.81 0.45
CA LEU A 90 5.48 -0.86 -0.77
C LEU A 90 6.52 -1.99 -0.71
N PRO A 91 6.39 -3.05 -1.54
CA PRO A 91 7.39 -4.11 -1.59
C PRO A 91 8.74 -3.58 -2.10
N GLY A 92 9.82 -4.06 -1.51
CA GLY A 92 11.19 -3.65 -1.83
C GLY A 92 11.60 -2.27 -1.30
N PHE A 93 10.66 -1.40 -0.94
CA PHE A 93 10.95 -0.08 -0.35
C PHE A 93 10.77 -0.09 1.17
N ASP A 94 9.71 -0.74 1.67
CA ASP A 94 9.44 -0.89 3.10
C ASP A 94 10.08 -2.14 3.71
N CYS A 95 10.89 -2.88 2.95
CA CYS A 95 11.53 -4.11 3.38
C CYS A 95 13.01 -3.85 3.68
N PRO A 96 13.41 -3.56 4.93
CA PRO A 96 14.83 -3.44 5.27
C PRO A 96 15.55 -4.79 5.21
N GLY A 97 14.91 -5.88 5.66
CA GLY A 97 15.47 -7.24 5.57
C GLY A 97 15.41 -7.89 4.17
N LYS A 98 15.30 -7.09 3.11
CA LYS A 98 15.33 -7.59 1.73
C LYS A 98 16.77 -7.91 1.33
N GLY A 99 16.95 -9.03 0.63
CA GLY A 99 18.19 -9.38 -0.06
C GLY A 99 17.88 -9.83 -1.48
N ASP A 100 18.46 -10.96 -1.90
CA ASP A 100 18.26 -11.54 -3.24
C ASP A 100 16.80 -11.85 -3.57
N CYS A 101 15.93 -11.95 -2.56
CA CYS A 101 14.51 -12.10 -2.79
C CYS A 101 13.87 -10.98 -3.63
N LEU A 102 14.52 -9.84 -3.84
CA LEU A 102 14.05 -8.81 -4.77
C LEU A 102 14.03 -9.28 -6.23
N PHE A 103 14.92 -10.20 -6.63
CA PHE A 103 14.98 -10.73 -7.99
C PHE A 103 13.71 -11.52 -8.34
N TRP A 104 13.15 -12.26 -7.38
CA TRP A 104 11.95 -13.09 -7.53
C TRP A 104 10.76 -12.62 -6.68
N CYS A 105 10.77 -11.37 -6.20
CA CYS A 105 9.73 -10.86 -5.32
C CYS A 105 8.36 -10.85 -6.02
N TYR A 106 7.47 -11.75 -5.59
CA TYR A 106 6.15 -11.91 -6.19
C TYR A 106 5.27 -10.66 -6.05
N SER A 107 5.50 -9.85 -5.01
CA SER A 107 4.73 -8.61 -4.77
C SER A 107 4.82 -7.61 -5.92
N PHE A 108 5.93 -7.57 -6.68
CA PHE A 108 6.00 -6.73 -7.87
C PHE A 108 5.07 -7.19 -9.00
N LYS A 109 4.66 -8.47 -9.04
CA LYS A 109 3.66 -8.94 -10.01
C LYS A 109 2.28 -8.32 -9.77
N ALA A 110 1.98 -7.89 -8.54
CA ALA A 110 0.74 -7.18 -8.23
C ALA A 110 0.66 -5.80 -8.91
N TRP A 111 1.80 -5.19 -9.24
CA TRP A 111 1.86 -3.84 -9.82
C TRP A 111 1.33 -3.76 -11.26
N ARG A 112 1.01 -4.90 -11.89
CA ARG A 112 0.19 -4.92 -13.11
C ARG A 112 -1.23 -4.42 -12.89
N TYR A 113 -1.69 -4.37 -11.63
CA TYR A 113 -2.98 -3.85 -11.23
C TYR A 113 -2.78 -2.48 -10.55
N PRO A 114 -3.18 -1.38 -11.21
CA PRO A 114 -2.98 -0.02 -10.70
C PRO A 114 -3.48 0.16 -9.26
N ALA A 115 -4.71 -0.31 -8.96
CA ALA A 115 -5.31 -0.19 -7.63
C ALA A 115 -4.50 -0.89 -6.52
N ALA A 116 -3.80 -1.98 -6.84
CA ALA A 116 -2.94 -2.66 -5.88
C ALA A 116 -1.69 -1.84 -5.60
N PHE A 117 -1.04 -1.32 -6.64
CA PHE A 117 0.11 -0.43 -6.52
C PHE A 117 -0.21 0.82 -5.70
N PHE A 118 -1.28 1.54 -6.06
CA PHE A 118 -1.62 2.79 -5.38
C PHE A 118 -2.04 2.59 -3.93
N ARG A 119 -2.72 1.48 -3.58
CA ARG A 119 -2.99 1.13 -2.17
C ARG A 119 -1.70 0.90 -1.39
N GLN A 120 -0.74 0.14 -1.95
CA GLN A 120 0.55 -0.10 -1.31
C GLN A 120 1.32 1.21 -1.10
N LEU A 121 1.34 2.09 -2.10
CA LEU A 121 1.93 3.43 -2.02
C LEU A 121 1.26 4.28 -0.94
N GLN A 122 -0.08 4.34 -0.91
CA GLN A 122 -0.86 5.07 0.09
C GLN A 122 -0.50 4.61 1.50
N ASN A 123 -0.61 3.31 1.77
CA ASN A 123 -0.35 2.75 3.09
C ASN A 123 1.09 2.96 3.53
N SER A 124 2.05 2.86 2.60
CA SER A 124 3.45 3.17 2.84
C SER A 124 3.63 4.63 3.28
N MET A 125 3.00 5.59 2.60
CA MET A 125 3.06 7.01 2.96
C MET A 125 2.36 7.31 4.29
N LEU A 126 1.18 6.72 4.53
CA LEU A 126 0.45 6.89 5.79
C LEU A 126 1.26 6.44 7.00
N LEU A 127 1.96 5.31 6.90
CA LEU A 127 2.75 4.78 8.01
C LEU A 127 3.96 5.67 8.41
N ARG A 128 4.35 6.63 7.57
CA ARG A 128 5.53 7.50 7.78
C ARG A 128 5.26 8.75 8.61
N SER A 129 4.01 9.10 8.88
CA SER A 129 3.67 10.29 9.67
C SER A 129 2.78 9.92 10.85
N LYS A 130 2.83 10.73 11.92
CA LYS A 130 1.95 10.55 13.08
C LYS A 130 0.49 10.62 12.68
N HIS A 131 0.12 11.62 11.86
CA HIS A 131 -1.24 11.79 11.36
C HIS A 131 -1.69 10.59 10.51
N GLY A 132 -0.88 10.14 9.56
CA GLY A 132 -1.22 9.00 8.71
C GLY A 132 -1.39 7.69 9.48
N ARG A 133 -0.59 7.46 10.52
CA ARG A 133 -0.76 6.32 11.43
C ARG A 133 -2.09 6.34 12.20
N GLN A 134 -2.63 7.52 12.51
CA GLN A 134 -3.96 7.63 13.12
C GLN A 134 -5.06 7.23 12.14
N ILE A 135 -4.93 7.61 10.87
CA ILE A 135 -5.86 7.18 9.81
C ILE A 135 -5.84 5.64 9.67
N VAL A 136 -4.65 5.03 9.64
CA VAL A 136 -4.51 3.56 9.61
C VAL A 136 -5.11 2.91 10.86
N LEU A 137 -4.91 3.50 12.04
CA LEU A 137 -5.46 2.97 13.29
C LEU A 137 -6.98 3.08 13.36
N LYS A 138 -7.57 4.14 12.78
CA LYS A 138 -9.03 4.25 12.63
C LYS A 138 -9.56 3.10 11.79
N ALA A 139 -8.98 2.85 10.61
CA ALA A 139 -9.38 1.74 9.75
C ALA A 139 -9.13 0.36 10.39
N TRP A 140 -8.10 0.22 11.24
CA TRP A 140 -7.84 -0.98 12.02
C TRP A 140 -8.97 -1.26 13.04
N ARG A 141 -9.43 -0.21 13.73
CA ARG A 141 -10.53 -0.30 14.70
C ARG A 141 -11.86 -0.66 14.05
N GLU A 142 -12.06 -0.28 12.78
CA GLU A 142 -13.26 -0.61 12.00
C GLU A 142 -13.31 -2.08 11.55
N ILE A 143 -12.22 -2.85 11.67
CA ILE A 143 -12.25 -4.29 11.37
C ILE A 143 -13.16 -4.99 12.40
N PRO A 144 -14.18 -5.76 11.98
CA PRO A 144 -15.06 -6.46 12.90
C PRO A 144 -14.31 -7.45 13.81
N ALA A 145 -14.84 -7.67 15.02
CA ALA A 145 -14.27 -8.63 15.96
C ALA A 145 -14.25 -10.06 15.40
N ASN A 146 -13.38 -10.91 15.95
CA ASN A 146 -13.19 -12.31 15.58
C ASN A 146 -12.75 -12.55 14.12
N ARG A 147 -12.27 -11.50 13.44
CA ARG A 147 -11.73 -11.59 12.09
C ARG A 147 -10.24 -11.91 12.10
N THR A 148 -9.80 -12.55 11.01
CA THR A 148 -8.39 -12.79 10.77
C THR A 148 -7.82 -11.66 9.93
N VAL A 149 -6.69 -11.10 10.35
CA VAL A 149 -5.96 -10.07 9.63
C VAL A 149 -4.58 -10.56 9.28
N ARG A 150 -4.25 -10.51 7.98
CA ARG A 150 -2.89 -10.73 7.49
C ARG A 150 -2.21 -9.38 7.28
N LEU A 151 -1.30 -9.05 8.19
CA LEU A 151 -0.43 -7.88 8.04
C LEU A 151 0.67 -8.17 7.02
N TYR A 152 0.99 -7.15 6.22
CA TYR A 152 2.05 -7.19 5.21
C TYR A 152 1.94 -8.38 4.23
N VAL A 153 0.84 -8.43 3.48
CA VAL A 153 0.74 -9.31 2.30
C VAL A 153 1.81 -8.94 1.26
N ASP A 154 2.05 -7.65 1.12
CA ASP A 154 3.18 -7.08 0.37
C ASP A 154 3.85 -6.03 1.25
N GLY A 155 5.16 -5.82 1.04
CA GLY A 155 5.95 -4.93 1.89
C GLY A 155 6.41 -5.61 3.18
N ASP A 156 6.94 -4.81 4.10
CA ASP A 156 7.36 -5.24 5.43
C ASP A 156 7.37 -4.00 6.36
N PHE A 157 7.79 -4.18 7.62
CA PHE A 157 8.01 -3.08 8.55
C PHE A 157 9.20 -2.22 8.09
N TYR A 158 8.94 -0.97 7.68
CA TYR A 158 10.01 -0.10 7.17
C TYR A 158 10.99 0.41 8.26
N SER A 159 10.64 0.27 9.55
CA SER A 159 11.45 0.71 10.70
C SER A 159 10.98 0.06 12.00
N ALA A 160 11.82 0.09 13.05
CA ALA A 160 11.43 -0.36 14.39
C ALA A 160 10.25 0.45 14.97
N SER A 161 10.14 1.74 14.62
CA SER A 161 8.98 2.56 14.98
C SER A 161 7.67 2.05 14.34
N ALA A 162 7.72 1.58 13.09
CA ALA A 162 6.58 0.99 12.42
C ALA A 162 6.22 -0.39 13.02
N LEU A 163 7.23 -1.17 13.38
CA LEU A 163 7.03 -2.44 14.07
C LEU A 163 6.36 -2.23 15.43
N ARG A 164 6.88 -1.34 16.28
CA ARG A 164 6.26 -0.98 17.57
C ARG A 164 4.82 -0.48 17.43
N TYR A 165 4.54 0.32 16.40
CA TYR A 165 3.18 0.77 16.08
C TYR A 165 2.22 -0.42 15.90
N TRP A 166 2.60 -1.41 15.10
CA TRP A 166 1.77 -2.60 14.91
C TRP A 166 1.69 -3.49 16.13
N MET A 167 2.80 -3.71 16.84
CA MET A 167 2.79 -4.51 18.07
C MET A 167 1.86 -3.92 19.12
N LYS A 168 1.82 -2.60 19.25
CA LYS A 168 0.84 -1.90 20.10
C LYS A 168 -0.59 -2.12 19.60
N ALA A 169 -0.86 -1.88 18.30
CA ALA A 169 -2.20 -2.03 17.72
C ALA A 169 -2.75 -3.47 17.82
N CYS A 170 -1.89 -4.48 17.73
CA CYS A 170 -2.27 -5.89 17.90
C CYS A 170 -2.64 -6.21 19.36
N ARG A 171 -1.87 -5.70 20.33
CA ARG A 171 -2.20 -5.88 21.76
C ARG A 171 -3.52 -5.23 22.16
N GLU A 172 -3.86 -4.09 21.54
CA GLU A 172 -5.12 -3.38 21.77
C GLU A 172 -6.36 -4.09 21.16
N ARG A 173 -6.16 -5.06 20.25
CA ARG A 173 -7.23 -5.79 19.55
C ARG A 173 -7.03 -7.30 19.68
N ASN A 174 -7.07 -7.78 20.92
CA ASN A 174 -6.96 -9.21 21.24
C ASN A 174 -8.14 -10.06 20.72
N ASP A 175 -9.22 -9.42 20.25
CA ASP A 175 -10.35 -10.01 19.56
C ASP A 175 -10.06 -10.34 18.07
N LEU A 176 -8.94 -9.87 17.52
CA LEU A 176 -8.49 -10.18 16.16
C LEU A 176 -7.44 -11.29 16.16
N ARG A 177 -7.50 -12.16 15.14
CA ARG A 177 -6.42 -13.12 14.86
C ARG A 177 -5.45 -12.51 13.85
N VAL A 178 -4.29 -12.07 14.32
CA VAL A 178 -3.34 -11.32 13.50
C VAL A 178 -2.11 -12.17 13.19
N TYR A 179 -1.70 -12.23 11.93
CA TYR A 179 -0.44 -12.84 11.53
C TYR A 179 0.20 -12.10 10.35
N GLY A 180 1.48 -12.33 10.13
CA GLY A 180 2.24 -11.77 9.02
C GLY A 180 3.59 -12.48 8.89
N TYR A 181 4.28 -12.24 7.78
CA TYR A 181 5.63 -12.75 7.57
C TYR A 181 6.56 -11.56 7.40
N SER A 182 7.72 -11.59 8.05
CA SER A 182 8.72 -10.55 7.95
C SER A 182 10.09 -11.17 7.71
N LYS A 183 10.92 -10.49 6.93
CA LYS A 183 12.36 -10.78 6.84
C LYS A 183 13.19 -9.76 7.62
N SER A 184 12.55 -8.79 8.22
CA SER A 184 13.18 -7.67 8.91
C SER A 184 13.55 -8.04 10.35
N TRP A 185 14.26 -9.16 10.52
CA TRP A 185 14.65 -9.73 11.82
C TRP A 185 15.36 -8.71 12.71
N GLU A 186 16.26 -7.93 12.12
CA GLU A 186 16.98 -6.85 12.80
C GLU A 186 16.08 -5.83 13.49
N LEU A 187 14.84 -5.64 13.02
CA LEU A 187 13.90 -4.76 13.67
C LEU A 187 13.27 -5.39 14.92
N PHE A 188 13.08 -6.72 14.92
CA PHE A 188 12.53 -7.45 16.06
C PHE A 188 13.51 -7.52 17.22
N LEU A 189 14.82 -7.56 16.93
CA LEU A 189 15.88 -7.50 17.94
C LEU A 189 15.94 -6.15 18.68
N GLN A 190 15.23 -5.12 18.19
CA GLN A 190 15.18 -3.77 18.79
C GLN A 190 13.90 -3.50 19.60
N LEU A 191 13.06 -4.52 19.82
CA LEU A 191 11.78 -4.38 20.51
C LEU A 191 11.90 -4.42 22.03
#